data_AF-A0A6L9EQ75-F1
#
_entry.id   AF-A0A6L9EQ75-F1
#
_cell.length_a   1.000
_cell.length_b   1.000
_cell.length_c   1.000
_cell.angle_alpha   90.00
_cell.angle_beta   90.00
_cell.angle_gamma   90.00
#
_symmetry.space_group_name_H-M   'P 1'
#
loop_
_entity.id
_entity.type
_entity.pdbx_description
1 polymer ?
#
loop_
_entity_poly.entity_id
_entity_poly.type
_entity_poly.pdbx_seq_one_letter_code
_entity_poly.pdbx_strand_id
1 'polypeptide(L)'
;MQKINCDVNNCSHNKSGVCYSNVVDIGGMNACSDSGTCCGSFLNKALYSDLTSNSNSDSQCDCLVCKVESCTHNCNSCCELQSINVCGSNSQIYAETKCESFESKK
;
A
#
# COMPACT_ATOMS: atom_id res chain seq x y z
N MET A 1 -4.35 -14.87 -0.21
CA MET A 1 -4.28 -13.59 0.52
C MET A 1 -2.95 -12.97 0.20
N GLN A 2 -2.93 -11.69 -0.16
CA GLN A 2 -1.69 -10.98 -0.48
C GLN A 2 -1.13 -10.38 0.81
N LYS A 3 0.20 -10.40 0.97
CA LYS A 3 0.87 -9.88 2.15
C LYS A 3 1.50 -8.52 1.85
N ILE A 4 1.05 -7.48 2.52
CA ILE A 4 1.64 -6.14 2.39
C ILE A 4 2.52 -5.88 3.60
N ASN A 5 3.84 -5.86 3.41
CA ASN A 5 4.77 -5.38 4.41
C ASN A 5 4.67 -3.84 4.44
N CYS A 6 4.45 -3.28 5.60
CA CYS A 6 4.28 -1.83 5.79
C CYS A 6 5.32 -1.34 6.78
N ASP A 7 6.34 -0.64 6.28
CA ASP A 7 7.38 -0.02 7.10
C ASP A 7 6.97 1.37 7.60
N VAL A 8 5.78 1.83 7.24
CA VAL A 8 5.26 3.15 7.63
C VAL A 8 4.74 3.11 9.05
N ASN A 9 5.51 3.63 10.00
CA ASN A 9 5.15 3.64 11.43
C ASN A 9 3.86 4.41 11.75
N ASN A 10 3.54 5.44 10.96
CA ASN A 10 2.34 6.26 11.13
C ASN A 10 1.10 5.71 10.41
N CYS A 11 1.17 4.53 9.80
CA CYS A 11 0.02 3.92 9.14
C CYS A 11 -0.91 3.29 10.19
N SER A 12 -2.21 3.60 10.15
CA SER A 12 -3.20 3.05 11.09
C SER A 12 -3.40 1.53 10.91
N HIS A 13 -3.21 1.04 9.68
CA HIS A 13 -3.31 -0.38 9.33
C HIS A 13 -2.02 -1.16 9.62
N ASN A 14 -0.92 -0.49 9.95
CA ASN A 14 0.33 -1.16 10.24
C ASN A 14 0.30 -1.77 11.65
N LYS A 15 0.37 -3.10 11.71
CA LYS A 15 0.48 -3.87 12.94
C LYS A 15 1.74 -4.73 12.84
N SER A 16 2.76 -4.34 13.60
CA SER A 16 4.05 -5.03 13.68
C SER A 16 4.78 -5.17 12.33
N GLY A 17 4.71 -4.17 11.46
CA GLY A 17 5.39 -4.15 10.15
C GLY A 17 4.58 -4.77 9.01
N VAL A 18 3.32 -5.14 9.25
CA VAL A 18 2.42 -5.74 8.26
C VAL A 18 1.14 -4.90 8.19
N CYS A 19 0.68 -4.61 6.97
CA CYS A 19 -0.59 -3.94 6.75
C CYS A 19 -1.74 -4.94 6.94
N TYR A 20 -2.78 -4.54 7.68
CA TYR A 20 -4.04 -5.29 7.86
C TYR A 20 -5.23 -4.52 7.26
N SER A 21 -4.98 -3.81 6.15
CA SER A 21 -6.06 -3.20 5.39
C SER A 21 -6.71 -4.26 4.51
N ASN A 22 -8.04 -4.32 4.50
CA ASN A 22 -8.76 -5.27 3.63
C ASN A 22 -8.47 -5.00 2.14
N VAL A 23 -8.29 -3.71 1.79
CA VAL A 23 -8.03 -3.26 0.42
C VAL A 23 -6.85 -2.32 0.43
N VAL A 24 -5.80 -2.68 -0.30
CA VAL A 24 -4.64 -1.82 -0.54
C VAL A 24 -4.65 -1.33 -1.98
N ASP A 25 -4.66 -0.01 -2.15
CA ASP A 25 -4.58 0.65 -3.45
C ASP A 25 -3.20 1.27 -3.63
N ILE A 26 -2.48 0.83 -4.66
CA ILE A 26 -1.22 1.44 -5.08
C ILE A 26 -1.52 2.34 -6.29
N GLY A 27 -1.40 3.64 -6.06
CA GLY A 27 -1.47 4.69 -7.06
C GLY A 27 -0.08 5.14 -7.52
N GLY A 28 -0.05 6.00 -8.54
CA GLY A 28 1.19 6.52 -9.12
C GLY A 28 0.98 6.82 -10.60
N MET A 29 0.49 8.02 -10.91
CA MET A 29 0.20 8.40 -12.29
C MET A 29 1.51 8.60 -13.06
N ASN A 30 1.76 7.77 -14.07
CA ASN A 30 3.02 7.73 -14.82
C ASN A 30 4.26 7.50 -13.94
N ALA A 31 4.14 6.68 -12.90
CA ALA A 31 5.29 6.32 -12.08
C ALA A 31 6.35 5.60 -12.94
N CYS A 32 7.53 6.21 -13.08
CA CYS A 32 8.68 5.57 -13.74
C CYS A 32 9.57 4.82 -12.73
N SER A 33 9.40 5.09 -11.45
CA SER A 33 10.13 4.50 -10.32
C SER A 33 9.20 4.33 -9.12
N ASP A 34 9.67 3.57 -8.12
CA ASP A 34 9.02 3.36 -6.82
C ASP A 34 8.58 4.67 -6.19
N SER A 35 9.41 5.71 -6.29
CA SER A 35 9.18 7.02 -5.70
C SER A 35 8.02 7.80 -6.35
N GLY A 36 7.59 7.38 -7.55
CA GLY A 36 6.39 7.90 -8.21
C GLY A 36 5.11 7.16 -7.83
N THR A 37 5.21 6.09 -7.04
CA THR A 37 4.06 5.34 -6.53
C THR A 37 3.66 5.82 -5.14
N CYS A 38 2.41 5.58 -4.76
CA CYS A 38 1.88 5.89 -3.45
C CYS A 38 0.84 4.87 -3.01
N CYS A 39 0.74 4.61 -1.71
CA CYS A 39 -0.30 3.76 -1.13
C CYS A 39 -1.53 4.62 -0.84
N GLY A 40 -2.52 4.61 -1.73
CA GLY A 40 -3.79 5.32 -1.56
C GLY A 40 -4.60 4.84 -0.36
N SER A 41 -4.36 3.61 0.11
CA SER A 41 -4.96 3.08 1.35
C SER A 41 -4.21 3.49 2.62
N PHE A 42 -3.16 4.30 2.52
CA PHE A 42 -2.48 4.82 3.71
C PHE A 42 -3.42 5.75 4.49
N LEU A 43 -3.59 5.43 5.77
CA LEU A 43 -4.30 6.28 6.72
C LEU A 43 -3.37 6.63 7.87
N ASN A 44 -3.26 7.92 8.15
CA ASN A 44 -2.43 8.41 9.24
C ASN A 44 -3.08 8.04 10.58
N LYS A 45 -2.41 7.22 11.39
CA LYS A 45 -2.88 6.81 12.71
C LYS A 45 -3.17 7.99 13.63
N ALA A 46 -2.36 9.06 13.59
CA ALA A 46 -2.60 10.22 14.46
C ALA A 46 -3.89 10.98 14.12
N LEU A 47 -4.34 10.90 12.87
CA LEU A 47 -5.56 11.58 12.39
C LEU A 47 -6.78 10.64 12.34
N TYR A 48 -6.54 9.34 12.13
CA TYR A 48 -7.57 8.36 11.77
C TYR A 48 -7.53 7.08 12.64
N SER A 49 -6.78 7.03 13.76
CA SER A 49 -6.67 5.81 14.60
C SER A 49 -8.02 5.27 15.05
N ASP A 50 -8.96 6.16 15.36
CA ASP A 50 -10.28 5.79 15.89
C ASP A 50 -11.31 5.49 14.78
N LEU A 51 -10.98 5.79 13.53
CA LEU A 51 -11.87 5.59 12.37
C LEU A 51 -11.62 4.25 11.67
N THR A 52 -10.49 3.60 11.93
CA THR A 52 -10.14 2.31 11.33
C THR A 52 -10.43 1.17 12.29
N SER A 53 -11.69 0.99 12.65
CA SER A 53 -12.22 -0.20 13.34
C SER A 53 -12.21 -1.42 12.42
N ASN A 54 -11.09 -1.71 11.76
CA ASN A 54 -10.87 -2.96 11.03
C ASN A 54 -10.30 -4.02 11.98
N SER A 55 -10.82 -4.08 13.20
CA SER A 55 -10.35 -4.97 14.27
C SER A 55 -10.90 -6.39 14.16
N ASN A 56 -11.56 -6.76 13.06
CA ASN A 56 -12.34 -8.00 12.97
C ASN A 56 -12.03 -8.89 11.75
N SER A 57 -11.12 -8.51 10.86
CA SER A 57 -10.63 -9.40 9.81
C SER A 57 -9.23 -9.89 10.16
N ASP A 58 -9.10 -11.18 10.48
CA ASP A 58 -7.79 -11.87 10.57
C ASP A 58 -7.04 -11.91 9.22
N SER A 59 -7.64 -11.36 8.16
CA SER A 59 -7.12 -11.36 6.80
C SER A 59 -6.21 -10.16 6.57
N GLN A 60 -4.98 -10.42 6.11
CA GLN A 60 -3.91 -9.43 5.95
C GLN A 60 -4.15 -8.47 4.79
N CYS A 61 -4.80 -8.95 3.72
CA CYS A 61 -5.33 -8.15 2.61
C CYS A 61 -6.14 -9.05 1.68
N ASP A 62 -7.37 -8.65 1.40
CA ASP A 62 -8.26 -9.39 0.51
C ASP A 62 -8.11 -8.93 -0.95
N CYS A 63 -7.78 -7.64 -1.17
CA CYS A 63 -7.63 -7.09 -2.52
C CYS A 63 -6.47 -6.10 -2.61
N LEU A 64 -5.45 -6.43 -3.41
CA LEU A 64 -4.37 -5.52 -3.78
C LEU A 64 -4.61 -4.94 -5.17
N VAL A 65 -5.05 -3.68 -5.21
CA VAL A 65 -5.31 -2.92 -6.41
C VAL A 65 -4.04 -2.16 -6.81
N CYS A 66 -3.64 -2.26 -8.08
CA CYS A 66 -2.54 -1.47 -8.63
C CYS A 66 -3.07 -0.61 -9.77
N LYS A 67 -3.21 0.69 -9.55
CA LYS A 67 -3.67 1.65 -10.56
C LYS A 67 -2.54 2.21 -11.42
N VAL A 68 -1.31 1.76 -11.18
CA VAL A 68 -0.13 2.23 -11.91
C VAL A 68 -0.04 1.49 -13.24
N GLU A 69 -0.43 2.13 -14.34
CA GLU A 69 -0.44 1.51 -15.68
C GLU A 69 0.95 1.03 -16.12
N SER A 70 1.98 1.82 -15.76
CA SER A 70 3.39 1.51 -16.01
C SER A 70 3.94 0.39 -15.12
N CYS A 71 3.20 -0.17 -14.19
CA CYS A 71 3.67 -1.27 -13.33
C CYS A 71 3.63 -2.60 -14.09
N THR A 72 4.73 -3.34 -14.09
CA THR A 72 4.85 -4.69 -14.69
C THR A 72 3.88 -5.67 -14.06
N HIS A 73 3.67 -5.56 -12.74
CA HIS A 73 2.81 -6.45 -11.97
C HIS A 73 1.33 -6.05 -12.01
N ASN A 74 0.98 -4.97 -12.70
CA ASN A 74 -0.40 -4.56 -12.88
C ASN A 74 -1.06 -5.36 -14.01
N CYS A 75 -2.00 -6.21 -13.61
CA CYS A 75 -2.88 -6.99 -14.48
C CYS A 75 -4.33 -6.51 -14.28
N ASN A 76 -4.83 -5.71 -15.22
CA ASN A 76 -6.20 -5.17 -15.21
C ASN A 76 -6.58 -4.44 -13.89
N SER A 77 -5.69 -3.59 -13.37
CA SER A 77 -5.83 -2.86 -12.10
C SER A 77 -5.67 -3.72 -10.84
N CYS A 78 -5.32 -5.01 -10.97
CA CYS A 78 -4.97 -5.88 -9.86
C CYS A 78 -3.47 -6.13 -9.86
N CYS A 79 -2.84 -6.12 -8.69
CA CYS A 79 -1.45 -6.52 -8.58
C CYS A 79 -1.36 -8.05 -8.55
N GLU A 80 -0.51 -8.64 -9.38
CA GLU A 80 -0.27 -10.09 -9.39
C GLU A 80 0.69 -10.55 -8.29
N LEU A 81 1.41 -9.61 -7.65
CA LEU A 81 2.36 -9.93 -6.58
C LEU A 81 1.64 -10.49 -5.35
N GLN A 82 2.13 -11.63 -4.86
CA GLN A 82 1.63 -12.21 -3.62
C GLN A 82 2.07 -11.43 -2.39
N SER A 83 3.18 -10.70 -2.48
CA SER A 83 3.65 -9.83 -1.41
C SER A 83 4.29 -8.57 -1.96
N ILE A 84 3.98 -7.42 -1.33
CA ILE A 84 4.58 -6.14 -1.66
C ILE A 84 5.12 -5.45 -0.41
N ASN A 85 6.10 -4.58 -0.60
CA ASN A 85 6.64 -3.70 0.43
C ASN A 85 6.19 -2.26 0.17
N VAL A 86 5.61 -1.64 1.20
CA VAL A 86 5.25 -0.23 1.22
C VAL A 86 6.07 0.45 2.30
N CYS A 87 6.89 1.41 1.91
CA CYS A 87 7.70 2.20 2.82
C CYS A 87 7.33 3.68 2.75
N GLY A 88 7.76 4.43 3.76
CA GLY A 88 7.37 5.82 3.92
C GLY A 88 8.00 6.40 5.18
N SER A 89 9.01 7.25 4.99
CA SER A 89 9.76 7.87 6.08
C SER A 89 9.00 9.08 6.60
N ASN A 90 8.46 9.00 7.81
CA ASN A 90 7.65 10.05 8.45
C ASN A 90 6.38 10.45 7.68
N SER A 91 5.88 9.59 6.79
CA SER A 91 4.70 9.89 5.97
C SER A 91 3.53 10.35 6.82
N GLN A 92 3.10 11.58 6.60
CA GLN A 92 1.90 12.19 7.17
C GLN A 92 0.71 12.02 6.23
N ILE A 93 1.00 11.94 4.93
CA ILE A 93 0.02 11.78 3.85
C ILE A 93 0.39 10.61 2.92
N TYR A 94 -0.60 10.09 2.21
CA TYR A 94 -0.43 8.93 1.32
C TYR A 94 0.62 9.17 0.23
N ALA A 95 0.76 10.41 -0.27
CA ALA A 95 1.72 10.76 -1.31
C ALA A 95 3.19 10.62 -0.87
N GLU A 96 3.46 10.55 0.44
CA GLU A 96 4.81 10.34 0.99
C GLU A 96 5.11 8.85 1.23
N THR A 97 4.19 7.97 0.88
CA THR A 97 4.42 6.52 0.87
C THR A 97 4.80 6.09 -0.52
N LYS A 98 5.51 4.97 -0.64
CA LYS A 98 5.90 4.38 -1.91
C LYS A 98 5.90 2.86 -1.84
N CYS A 99 5.65 2.22 -2.97
CA CYS A 99 5.72 0.78 -3.14
C CYS A 99 7.14 0.40 -3.61
N GLU A 100 7.94 -0.22 -2.75
CA GLU A 100 9.29 -0.69 -3.11
C GLU A 100 9.27 -1.88 -4.06
N SER A 101 8.19 -2.67 -4.04
CA SER A 101 7.99 -3.78 -4.96
C SER A 101 7.50 -3.34 -6.35
N PHE A 102 7.40 -2.03 -6.58
CA PHE A 102 7.07 -1.50 -7.90
C PHE A 102 8.20 -1.77 -8.89
N GLU A 103 7.84 -2.35 -10.03
CA GLU A 103 8.72 -2.47 -11.19
C GLU A 103 8.04 -1.83 -12.38
N SER A 104 8.73 -0.89 -13.04
CA SER A 104 8.24 -0.26 -14.25
C SER A 104 8.37 -1.20 -15.46
N LYS A 105 7.35 -1.20 -16.31
CA LYS A 105 7.38 -1.79 -17.65
C LYS A 105 8.43 -1.03 -18.47
N LYS A 106 9.45 -1.73 -18.93
CA LYS A 106 10.43 -1.20 -19.88
C LYS A 106 9.87 -1.13 -21.29
#